data_AF-A0A0Q0ZE20-F1
#
_entry.id   AF-A0A0Q0ZE20-F1
#
_cell.length_a   1.000
_cell.length_b   1.000
_cell.length_c   1.000
_cell.angle_alpha   90.00
_cell.angle_beta   90.00
_cell.angle_gamma   90.00
#
_symmetry.space_group_name_H-M   'P 1'
#
loop_
_entity.id
_entity.type
_entity.pdbx_description
1 polymer ?
#
loop_
_entity_poly.entity_id
_entity_poly.type
_entity_poly.pdbx_seq_one_letter_code
_entity_poly.pdbx_strand_id
1 'polypeptide(L)'
;MKKLNLLSKGEMKNVMGGVEEFGGKCRVKYTSPDLKYPAYMPQNFSGSCVDQQVQAQIYCINFLAGRNESGDHCYYDCACDGSNPNF
;
A
#
# COMPACT_ATOMS: atom_id res chain seq x y z
N MET A 1 -13.56 -12.69 35.29
CA MET A 1 -13.38 -11.62 34.29
C MET A 1 -11.89 -11.51 34.00
N LYS A 2 -11.43 -12.00 32.84
CA LYS A 2 -9.99 -11.96 32.48
C LYS A 2 -9.65 -10.55 31.98
N LYS A 3 -8.65 -9.93 32.60
CA LYS A 3 -8.10 -8.62 32.23
C LYS A 3 -7.58 -8.69 30.79
N LEU A 4 -8.17 -7.90 29.89
CA LEU A 4 -7.59 -7.59 28.60
C LEU A 4 -6.39 -6.67 28.87
N ASN A 5 -5.17 -7.23 28.76
CA ASN A 5 -3.96 -6.42 28.74
C ASN A 5 -4.06 -5.49 27.54
N LEU A 6 -4.10 -4.18 27.80
CA LEU A 6 -3.90 -3.15 26.80
C LEU A 6 -2.55 -3.44 26.12
N LEU A 7 -2.60 -3.99 24.91
CA LEU A 7 -1.46 -4.06 24.03
C LEU A 7 -0.91 -2.64 23.89
N SER A 8 0.34 -2.46 24.31
CA SER A 8 1.00 -1.17 24.23
C SER A 8 1.09 -0.76 22.75
N LYS A 9 1.04 0.54 22.43
CA LYS A 9 1.09 1.05 21.04
C LYS A 9 2.22 0.44 20.17
N GLY A 10 3.29 -0.08 20.79
CA GLY A 10 4.36 -0.81 20.11
C GLY A 10 3.97 -2.21 19.63
N GLU A 11 3.07 -2.92 20.31
CA GLU A 11 2.63 -4.28 19.96
C GLU A 11 1.51 -4.29 18.91
N MET A 12 0.65 -3.25 18.86
CA MET A 12 -0.33 -3.10 17.77
C MET A 12 0.34 -2.89 16.40
N LYS A 13 1.60 -2.43 16.38
CA LYS A 13 2.39 -2.33 15.14
C LYS A 13 2.65 -3.72 14.51
N ASN A 14 2.59 -4.81 15.29
CA ASN A 14 2.72 -6.18 14.80
C ASN A 14 1.36 -6.88 14.56
N VAL A 15 0.24 -6.31 15.00
CA VAL A 15 -1.10 -6.91 14.78
C VAL A 15 -1.77 -6.39 13.50
N MET A 16 -1.36 -5.22 13.00
CA MET A 16 -1.81 -4.66 11.72
C MET A 16 -0.66 -4.22 10.80
N GLY A 17 0.57 -4.63 11.10
CA GLY A 17 1.77 -4.27 10.34
C GLY A 17 2.51 -5.52 9.90
N GLY A 18 1.89 -6.31 9.04
CA GLY A 18 2.66 -7.00 8.02
C GLY A 18 3.27 -5.92 7.13
N VAL A 19 4.43 -5.39 7.52
CA VAL A 19 5.38 -4.92 6.52
C VAL A 19 5.84 -6.19 5.83
N GLU A 20 5.00 -6.70 4.91
CA GLU A 20 5.48 -7.63 3.91
C GLU A 20 6.64 -6.95 3.20
N GLU A 21 7.60 -7.75 2.75
CA GLU A 21 8.76 -7.33 1.99
C GLU A 21 8.33 -6.66 0.67
N PHE A 22 7.83 -5.41 0.75
CA PHE A 22 7.48 -4.58 -0.39
C PHE A 22 8.80 -4.11 -1.03
N GLY A 23 9.48 -5.06 -1.69
CA GLY A 23 10.74 -4.84 -2.39
C GLY A 23 10.51 -3.98 -3.62
N GLY A 24 10.47 -2.66 -3.42
CA GLY A 24 10.30 -1.68 -4.49
C GLY A 24 10.39 -0.26 -3.97
N LYS A 25 10.81 0.66 -4.82
CA LYS A 25 10.78 2.11 -4.56
C LYS A 25 9.37 2.69 -4.67
N CYS A 26 8.39 1.91 -5.16
CA CYS A 26 7.02 2.33 -5.37
C CYS A 26 6.03 1.45 -4.60
N ARG A 27 5.03 2.09 -3.99
CA ARG A 27 3.91 1.46 -3.28
C ARG A 27 2.63 2.00 -3.85
N VAL A 28 1.59 1.19 -3.78
CA VAL A 28 0.27 1.53 -4.31
C VAL A 28 -0.75 1.23 -3.24
N LYS A 29 -1.64 2.20 -3.07
CA LYS A 29 -2.77 2.16 -2.16
C LYS A 29 -4.04 2.27 -2.97
N TYR A 30 -5.06 1.60 -2.50
CA TYR A 30 -6.39 1.56 -3.08
C TYR A 30 -7.39 2.02 -2.04
N THR A 31 -8.39 2.77 -2.48
CA THR A 31 -9.55 3.17 -1.68
C THR A 31 -10.82 2.87 -2.45
N SER A 32 -11.83 2.44 -1.72
CA SER A 32 -13.19 2.18 -2.22
C SER A 32 -14.19 2.79 -1.26
N PRO A 33 -15.41 3.16 -1.68
CA PRO A 33 -16.45 3.60 -0.76
C PRO A 33 -16.76 2.60 0.36
N ASP A 34 -16.59 1.30 0.09
CA ASP A 34 -16.83 0.22 1.05
C ASP A 34 -15.67 0.01 2.03
N LEU A 35 -14.49 0.57 1.74
CA LEU A 35 -13.32 0.46 2.59
C LEU A 35 -13.28 1.60 3.62
N LYS A 36 -13.28 1.25 4.90
CA LYS A 36 -13.05 2.22 6.00
C LYS A 36 -11.66 2.87 5.95
N TYR A 37 -10.66 2.19 5.38
CA TYR A 37 -9.28 2.65 5.29
C TYR A 37 -8.64 2.24 3.96
N PRO A 38 -7.67 3.01 3.43
CA PRO A 38 -6.92 2.61 2.24
C PRO A 38 -6.22 1.27 2.44
N ALA A 39 -6.32 0.38 1.46
CA ALA A 39 -5.61 -0.89 1.43
C ALA A 39 -4.33 -0.74 0.60
N TYR A 40 -3.20 -1.24 1.11
CA TYR A 40 -1.97 -1.34 0.33
C TYR A 40 -2.01 -2.60 -0.53
N MET A 41 -1.57 -2.48 -1.78
CA MET A 41 -1.60 -3.59 -2.73
C MET A 41 -0.23 -4.29 -2.80
N PRO A 42 -0.20 -5.64 -2.90
CA PRO A 42 1.02 -6.44 -3.00
C PRO A 42 1.67 -6.27 -4.38
N GLN A 43 2.96 -5.93 -4.42
CA GLN A 43 3.62 -5.45 -5.64
C GLN A 43 5.08 -5.84 -5.72
N ASN A 44 5.49 -6.28 -6.92
CA ASN A 44 6.86 -6.63 -7.25
C ASN A 44 7.33 -5.78 -8.43
N PHE A 45 7.53 -4.48 -8.20
CA PHE A 45 8.10 -3.59 -9.21
C PHE A 45 9.62 -3.71 -9.25
N SER A 46 10.18 -3.70 -10.46
CA SER A 46 11.62 -3.86 -10.65
C SER A 46 12.18 -2.81 -11.61
N GLY A 47 13.51 -2.68 -11.68
CA GLY A 47 14.19 -1.68 -12.51
C GLY A 47 14.42 -0.33 -11.81
N SER A 48 14.70 0.71 -12.59
CA SER A 48 14.94 2.07 -12.09
C SER A 48 13.67 2.65 -11.45
N CYS A 49 13.79 3.74 -10.70
CA CYS A 49 12.57 4.29 -10.07
C CYS A 49 11.56 4.82 -11.09
N VAL A 50 12.04 5.34 -12.22
CA VAL A 50 11.17 5.76 -13.33
C VAL A 50 10.42 4.55 -13.89
N ASP A 51 11.10 3.41 -14.05
CA ASP A 51 10.46 2.16 -14.50
C ASP A 51 9.40 1.70 -13.51
N GLN A 52 9.68 1.80 -12.22
CA GLN A 52 8.74 1.40 -11.17
C GLN A 52 7.55 2.37 -11.07
N GLN A 53 7.73 3.67 -11.30
CA GLN A 53 6.63 4.64 -11.39
C GLN A 53 5.69 4.30 -12.53
N VAL A 54 6.24 3.99 -13.71
CA VAL A 54 5.44 3.60 -14.88
C VAL A 54 4.70 2.30 -14.61
N GLN A 55 5.37 1.29 -14.03
CA GLN A 55 4.73 0.03 -13.64
C GLN A 55 3.61 0.24 -12.62
N ALA A 56 3.81 1.09 -11.62
CA ALA A 56 2.79 1.43 -10.61
C ALA A 56 1.58 2.13 -11.21
N GLN A 57 1.82 3.05 -12.15
CA GLN A 57 0.75 3.72 -12.89
C GLN A 57 -0.07 2.72 -13.73
N ILE A 58 0.60 1.86 -14.50
CA ILE A 58 -0.06 0.83 -15.32
C ILE A 58 -0.84 -0.14 -14.44
N TYR A 59 -0.27 -0.55 -13.31
CA TYR A 59 -0.94 -1.41 -12.34
C TYR A 59 -2.26 -0.78 -11.86
N CYS A 60 -2.23 0.51 -11.46
CA CYS A 60 -3.44 1.22 -11.04
C CYS A 60 -4.51 1.28 -12.12
N ILE A 61 -4.13 1.61 -13.36
CA ILE A 61 -5.07 1.70 -14.48
C ILE A 61 -5.74 0.35 -14.71
N ASN A 62 -4.96 -0.73 -14.78
CA ASN A 62 -5.48 -2.08 -15.01
C ASN A 62 -6.35 -2.58 -13.85
N PHE A 63 -5.94 -2.28 -12.61
CA PHE A 63 -6.70 -2.65 -11.42
C PHE A 63 -8.08 -1.99 -11.41
N LEU A 64 -8.16 -0.66 -11.67
CA LEU A 64 -9.43 0.05 -11.70
C LEU A 64 -10.31 -0.34 -12.90
N ALA A 65 -9.70 -0.55 -14.07
CA ALA A 65 -10.43 -1.00 -15.26
C ALA A 65 -11.15 -2.35 -15.04
N GLY A 66 -10.56 -3.24 -14.23
CA GLY A 66 -11.17 -4.53 -13.88
C GLY A 66 -12.30 -4.45 -12.84
N ARG A 67 -12.49 -3.30 -12.17
CA ARG A 67 -13.41 -3.18 -11.03
C ARG A 67 -14.72 -2.46 -11.31
N ASN A 68 -14.74 -1.52 -12.26
CA ASN A 68 -15.98 -0.86 -12.74
C ASN A 68 -16.91 -0.32 -11.61
N GLU A 69 -16.35 -0.01 -10.44
CA GLU A 69 -17.05 0.50 -9.27
C GLU A 69 -16.86 2.02 -9.16
N SER A 70 -17.96 2.75 -8.98
CA SER A 70 -17.93 4.20 -8.83
C SER A 70 -17.34 4.59 -7.47
N GLY A 71 -16.29 5.42 -7.47
CA GLY A 71 -15.62 5.89 -6.26
C GLY A 71 -14.36 5.11 -5.87
N ASP A 72 -14.01 4.07 -6.63
CA ASP A 72 -12.72 3.40 -6.49
C ASP A 72 -11.58 4.31 -6.96
N HIS A 73 -10.56 4.45 -6.12
CA HIS A 73 -9.36 5.20 -6.44
C HIS A 73 -8.12 4.37 -6.18
N CYS A 74 -7.17 4.45 -7.11
CA CYS A 74 -5.85 3.85 -6.99
C CYS A 74 -4.81 4.97 -7.00
N TYR A 75 -3.89 4.92 -6.04
CA TYR A 75 -2.83 5.90 -5.90
C TYR A 75 -1.50 5.19 -5.74
N TYR A 76 -0.46 5.75 -6.31
CA TYR A 76 0.91 5.26 -6.11
C TYR A 76 1.79 6.36 -5.53
N ASP A 77 2.73 5.95 -4.68
CA ASP A 77 3.79 6.77 -4.11
C ASP A 77 5.11 6.09 -4.46
N CYS A 78 6.15 6.87 -4.76
CA CYS A 78 7.45 6.34 -5.12
C CYS A 78 8.57 7.14 -4.46
N ALA A 79 9.35 6.47 -3.62
CA ALA A 79 10.52 7.00 -2.92
C ALA A 79 11.80 6.87 -3.77
N CYS A 80 11.83 7.57 -4.90
CA CYS A 80 12.92 7.45 -5.87
C CYS A 80 14.26 8.00 -5.40
N ASP A 81 14.22 8.97 -4.49
CA ASP A 81 15.34 9.69 -3.90
C ASP A 81 15.73 9.13 -2.51
N GLY A 82 15.04 8.09 -2.04
CA GLY A 82 15.31 7.46 -0.73
C GLY A 82 14.91 8.31 0.47
N SER A 83 14.23 9.45 0.27
CA SER A 83 13.86 10.38 1.35
C SER A 83 12.58 9.99 2.10
N ASN A 84 11.83 8.98 1.64
CA ASN A 84 10.62 8.55 2.30
C ASN A 84 10.95 7.40 3.28
N PRO A 85 11.12 7.66 4.59
CA PRO A 85 11.51 6.64 5.58
C PRO A 85 10.40 5.62 5.86
N ASN A 86 9.24 5.79 5.24
CA ASN A 86 8.11 4.88 5.38
C ASN A 86 8.07 3.82 4.28
N PHE A 87 9.06 3.77 3.37
CA PHE A 87 9.25 2.71 2.38
C PHE A 87 10.18 1.63 2.90
#